data_AF-A0A1E5QFZ6-F1
#
_entry.id   AF-A0A1E5QFZ6-F1
#
_cell.length_a   1.000
_cell.length_b   1.000
_cell.length_c   1.000
_cell.angle_alpha   90.00
_cell.angle_beta   90.00
_cell.angle_gamma   90.00
#
_symmetry.space_group_name_H-M   'P 1'
#
loop_
_entity.id
_entity.type
_entity.pdbx_description
1 polymer ?
#
loop_
_entity_poly.entity_id
_entity_poly.type
_entity_poly.pdbx_seq_one_letter_code
_entity_poly.pdbx_strand_id
1 'polypeptide(L)'
;MNNPFPPPNIKPFQRLQVQDGLLMNAERWKQAHDYHRQRQNVHYQALNLPGIVCDLGVTLISPPSEIEAKYRDRRWVQVQPGIAIDLFGNIIVVPEPINFRISSENLTPDPIIVYLVVSYVDPEKLRRKELLEMVQETFRIDEKTSPPGDLEVELCRILLQPGAKEIESPKDVFFPGLNSLDLRYRKQARSRPQNYVRIAQITADDPYPDRTLSNFHYLLESVNALYPSLETADTLDRVTLPTTDPQVLNYDVLFLTGKQPLIVSEFAKIIEPYLNLGTLLLIEADPSDIPFIESIVELSDTLGTPIQELNRLDLRHPLRTQPFLFATPPTIEGKPIHFGYGGGLILLIGELSAAWGLNHPSLLPRETIRTAQELGINILNFAWRRRQMMNLLIQRNRNSLASPKSEAAKPSKRDSLFDKLV
;
A
#
# COMPACT_ATOMS: atom_id res chain seq x y z
N MET A 1 2.03 8.48 8.98
CA MET A 1 1.23 7.44 8.32
C MET A 1 1.39 7.63 6.83
N ASN A 2 2.29 6.90 6.19
CA ASN A 2 2.41 6.87 4.72
C ASN A 2 1.60 5.66 4.22
N ASN A 3 0.27 5.76 4.29
CA ASN A 3 -0.59 4.80 3.61
C ASN A 3 -0.75 5.29 2.17
N PRO A 4 -0.39 4.52 1.13
CA PRO A 4 -0.55 4.92 -0.26
C PRO A 4 -2.00 5.28 -0.60
N PHE A 5 -2.95 4.80 0.22
CA PHE A 5 -4.35 5.16 0.15
C PHE A 5 -4.72 5.80 1.48
N PRO A 6 -4.89 7.13 1.60
CA PRO A 6 -5.33 7.73 2.85
C PRO A 6 -6.79 7.36 3.15
N PRO A 7 -7.19 7.22 4.43
CA PRO A 7 -8.60 7.14 4.78
C PRO A 7 -9.29 8.48 4.47
N PRO A 8 -10.63 8.49 4.31
CA PRO A 8 -11.37 9.74 4.17
C PRO A 8 -11.18 10.64 5.41
N ASN A 9 -11.34 11.95 5.20
CA ASN A 9 -11.22 12.93 6.26
C ASN A 9 -12.25 12.66 7.37
N ILE A 10 -11.80 12.56 8.61
CA ILE A 10 -12.65 12.32 9.78
C ILE A 10 -13.30 13.65 10.21
N LYS A 11 -14.20 14.17 9.37
CA LYS A 11 -15.01 15.36 9.64
C LYS A 11 -16.48 15.09 9.35
N PRO A 12 -17.41 15.60 10.17
CA PRO A 12 -18.83 15.44 9.91
C PRO A 12 -19.24 16.15 8.62
N PHE A 13 -20.14 15.53 7.85
CA PHE A 13 -20.73 16.17 6.68
C PHE A 13 -21.77 17.22 7.09
N GLN A 14 -21.83 18.30 6.32
CA GLN A 14 -22.84 19.35 6.47
C GLN A 14 -23.83 19.22 5.32
N ARG A 15 -25.12 19.16 5.64
CA ARG A 15 -26.21 19.07 4.65
C ARG A 15 -27.12 20.29 4.79
N LEU A 16 -27.70 20.72 3.68
CA LEU A 16 -28.73 21.76 3.69
C LEU A 16 -29.94 21.27 4.50
N GLN A 17 -30.37 22.07 5.48
CA GLN A 17 -31.62 21.84 6.20
C GLN A 17 -32.78 22.43 5.40
N VAL A 18 -33.65 21.57 4.89
CA VAL A 18 -34.83 21.96 4.12
C VAL A 18 -35.99 22.18 5.10
N GLN A 19 -36.63 23.35 5.01
CA GLN A 19 -37.79 23.75 5.80
C GLN A 19 -38.77 24.54 4.92
N ASP A 20 -40.04 24.59 5.31
CA ASP A 20 -41.05 25.35 4.58
C ASP A 20 -40.69 26.84 4.52
N GLY A 21 -40.89 27.45 3.35
CA GLY A 21 -40.50 28.83 3.09
C GLY A 21 -39.00 29.04 2.85
N LEU A 22 -38.17 27.99 2.80
CA LEU A 22 -36.77 28.12 2.40
C LEU A 22 -36.67 28.58 0.94
N LEU A 23 -36.13 29.77 0.72
CA LEU A 23 -35.83 30.28 -0.61
C LEU A 23 -34.73 29.44 -1.27
N MET A 24 -35.02 28.76 -2.37
CA MET A 24 -34.02 28.05 -3.16
C MET A 24 -33.30 29.02 -4.09
N ASN A 25 -31.96 29.00 -4.08
CA ASN A 25 -31.12 29.75 -5.01
C ASN A 25 -30.00 28.83 -5.54
N ALA A 26 -29.25 29.31 -6.53
CA ALA A 26 -28.18 28.52 -7.16
C ALA A 26 -27.12 28.03 -6.15
N GLU A 27 -26.77 28.85 -5.17
CA GLU A 27 -25.79 28.47 -4.14
C GLU A 27 -26.29 27.32 -3.25
N ARG A 28 -27.53 27.41 -2.75
CA ARG A 28 -28.14 26.34 -1.92
C ARG A 28 -28.36 25.06 -2.72
N TRP A 29 -28.73 25.20 -3.99
CA TRP A 29 -28.85 24.06 -4.90
C TRP A 29 -27.50 23.39 -5.11
N LYS A 30 -26.44 24.17 -5.38
CA LYS A 30 -25.07 23.67 -5.51
C LYS A 30 -24.60 22.98 -4.22
N GLN A 31 -24.81 23.59 -3.05
CA GLN A 31 -24.47 22.99 -1.76
C GLN A 31 -25.15 21.63 -1.54
N ALA A 32 -26.42 21.47 -1.94
CA ALA A 32 -27.11 20.19 -1.85
C ALA A 32 -26.47 19.12 -2.76
N HIS A 33 -26.08 19.48 -3.99
CA HIS A 33 -25.43 18.55 -4.93
C HIS A 33 -24.00 18.21 -4.51
N ASP A 34 -23.24 19.19 -4.04
CA ASP A 34 -21.90 19.00 -3.50
C ASP A 34 -21.90 18.04 -2.31
N TYR A 35 -22.93 18.12 -1.43
CA TYR A 35 -23.10 17.13 -0.35
C TYR A 35 -23.25 15.70 -0.88
N HIS A 36 -24.07 15.49 -1.91
CA HIS A 36 -24.26 14.16 -2.50
C HIS A 36 -22.98 13.65 -3.17
N ARG A 37 -22.30 14.50 -3.95
CA ARG A 37 -21.00 14.20 -4.57
C ARG A 37 -19.97 13.84 -3.50
N GLN A 38 -19.84 14.65 -2.45
CA GLN A 38 -18.91 14.40 -1.35
C GLN A 38 -19.19 13.05 -0.67
N ARG A 39 -20.46 12.70 -0.44
CA ARG A 39 -20.83 11.40 0.13
C ARG A 39 -20.49 10.23 -0.79
N GLN A 40 -20.71 10.37 -2.09
CA GLN A 40 -20.35 9.35 -3.07
C GLN A 40 -18.82 9.15 -3.11
N ASN A 41 -18.06 10.24 -3.19
CA ASN A 41 -16.60 10.23 -3.20
C ASN A 41 -16.04 9.57 -1.93
N VAL A 42 -16.57 9.92 -0.75
CA VAL A 42 -16.13 9.32 0.51
C VAL A 42 -16.51 7.83 0.58
N HIS A 43 -17.70 7.45 0.11
CA HIS A 43 -18.07 6.04 0.05
C HIS A 43 -17.10 5.24 -0.82
N TYR A 44 -16.75 5.77 -2.00
CA TYR A 44 -15.77 5.14 -2.87
C TYR A 44 -14.39 5.07 -2.21
N GLN A 45 -13.86 6.19 -1.73
CA GLN A 45 -12.54 6.28 -1.08
C GLN A 45 -12.43 5.33 0.13
N ALA A 46 -13.51 5.13 0.88
CA ALA A 46 -13.54 4.25 2.04
C ALA A 46 -13.42 2.76 1.66
N LEU A 47 -13.91 2.36 0.48
CA LEU A 47 -14.14 0.96 0.13
C LEU A 47 -13.40 0.47 -1.11
N ASN A 48 -12.87 1.37 -1.94
CA ASN A 48 -12.27 1.04 -3.23
C ASN A 48 -10.92 1.74 -3.43
N LEU A 49 -10.10 1.14 -4.29
CA LEU A 49 -8.87 1.72 -4.82
C LEU A 49 -9.15 2.46 -6.13
N PRO A 50 -8.36 3.51 -6.44
CA PRO A 50 -8.41 4.16 -7.74
C PRO A 50 -7.93 3.23 -8.85
N GLY A 51 -8.35 3.52 -10.07
CA GLY A 51 -7.91 2.79 -11.25
C GLY A 51 -8.93 2.81 -12.39
N ILE A 52 -8.62 2.02 -13.41
CA ILE A 52 -9.47 1.79 -14.57
C ILE A 52 -10.60 0.85 -14.19
N VAL A 53 -11.83 1.23 -14.51
CA VAL A 53 -13.04 0.42 -14.32
C VAL A 53 -13.25 -0.48 -15.53
N CYS A 54 -13.17 0.09 -16.73
CA CYS A 54 -13.27 -0.64 -17.99
C CYS A 54 -12.53 0.11 -19.11
N ASP A 55 -12.06 -0.67 -20.09
CA ASP A 55 -11.41 -0.20 -21.31
C ASP A 55 -10.21 0.73 -21.07
N LEU A 56 -10.17 1.94 -21.67
CA LEU A 56 -9.03 2.88 -21.63
C LEU A 56 -7.71 2.27 -22.15
N GLY A 57 -7.80 1.50 -23.23
CA GLY A 57 -6.62 0.99 -23.94
C GLY A 57 -5.80 2.10 -24.59
N VAL A 58 -4.51 1.83 -24.84
CA VAL A 58 -3.63 2.73 -25.58
C VAL A 58 -3.03 1.97 -26.75
N THR A 59 -3.21 2.50 -27.96
CA THR A 59 -2.71 1.88 -29.20
C THR A 59 -1.86 2.85 -29.99
N LEU A 60 -0.81 2.38 -30.66
CA LEU A 60 -0.05 3.22 -31.59
C LEU A 60 -0.86 3.49 -32.86
N ILE A 61 -0.75 4.72 -33.35
CA ILE A 61 -1.38 5.13 -34.61
C ILE A 61 -0.37 5.85 -35.49
N SER A 62 -0.66 5.91 -36.79
CA SER A 62 0.05 6.82 -37.68
C SER A 62 -0.29 8.27 -37.35
N PRO A 63 0.63 9.23 -37.57
CA PRO A 63 0.33 10.65 -37.35
C PRO A 63 -0.89 11.08 -38.18
N PRO A 64 -1.85 11.81 -37.60
CA PRO A 64 -3.03 12.27 -38.34
C PRO A 64 -2.62 13.14 -39.53
N SER A 65 -3.30 12.96 -40.67
CA SER A 65 -2.97 13.64 -41.93
C SER A 65 -3.06 15.17 -41.85
N GLU A 66 -3.90 15.68 -40.97
CA GLU A 66 -4.20 17.11 -40.79
C GLU A 66 -3.11 17.86 -40.01
N ILE A 67 -2.15 17.14 -39.39
CA ILE A 67 -1.13 17.74 -38.55
C ILE A 67 0.08 18.20 -39.37
N GLU A 68 0.69 19.32 -38.96
CA GLU A 68 1.93 19.88 -39.53
C GLU A 68 3.04 18.83 -39.65
N ALA A 69 3.81 18.90 -40.76
CA ALA A 69 4.85 17.93 -41.09
C ALA A 69 5.88 17.70 -39.96
N LYS A 70 6.20 18.74 -39.18
CA LYS A 70 7.15 18.66 -38.04
C LYS A 70 6.69 17.74 -36.91
N TYR A 71 5.40 17.42 -36.84
CA TYR A 71 4.81 16.53 -35.83
C TYR A 71 4.36 15.19 -36.42
N ARG A 72 4.69 14.89 -37.69
CA ARG A 72 4.42 13.59 -38.32
C ARG A 72 5.50 12.56 -37.99
N ASP A 73 5.81 12.43 -36.71
CA ASP A 73 6.67 11.38 -36.18
C ASP A 73 5.87 10.12 -35.80
N ARG A 74 6.55 9.06 -35.38
CA ARG A 74 5.91 7.81 -34.92
C ARG A 74 5.76 7.79 -33.40
N ARG A 75 5.28 8.91 -32.85
CA ARG A 75 5.04 9.10 -31.41
C ARG A 75 3.56 9.33 -31.09
N TRP A 76 2.69 8.95 -32.01
CA TRP A 76 1.25 9.10 -31.86
C TRP A 76 0.63 7.85 -31.26
N VAL A 77 -0.16 8.07 -30.23
CA VAL A 77 -1.00 7.06 -29.61
C VAL A 77 -2.46 7.48 -29.72
N GLN A 78 -3.36 6.51 -29.62
CA GLN A 78 -4.77 6.73 -29.46
C GLN A 78 -5.21 6.12 -28.14
N VAL A 79 -5.75 6.96 -27.27
CA VAL A 79 -6.44 6.53 -26.05
C VAL A 79 -7.84 6.11 -26.44
N GLN A 80 -8.19 4.86 -26.16
CA GLN A 80 -9.51 4.31 -26.44
C GLN A 80 -10.53 4.76 -25.39
N PRO A 81 -11.84 4.76 -25.71
CA PRO A 81 -12.89 5.07 -24.75
C PRO A 81 -12.81 4.21 -23.49
N GLY A 82 -13.37 4.69 -22.40
CA GLY A 82 -13.50 3.93 -21.16
C GLY A 82 -13.67 4.79 -19.92
N ILE A 83 -13.63 4.14 -18.77
CA ILE A 83 -13.95 4.74 -17.47
C ILE A 83 -12.84 4.44 -16.46
N ALA A 84 -12.44 5.46 -15.70
CA ALA A 84 -11.55 5.34 -14.57
C ALA A 84 -12.07 6.14 -13.37
N ILE A 85 -11.51 5.88 -12.19
CA ILE A 85 -11.83 6.60 -10.95
C ILE A 85 -10.51 6.95 -10.24
N ASP A 86 -10.34 8.23 -9.86
CA ASP A 86 -9.14 8.69 -9.14
C ASP A 86 -9.19 8.38 -7.63
N LEU A 87 -8.13 8.75 -6.88
CA LEU A 87 -8.01 8.42 -5.45
C LEU A 87 -9.12 9.04 -4.58
N PHE A 88 -9.72 10.13 -5.06
CA PHE A 88 -10.77 10.86 -4.35
C PHE A 88 -12.16 10.48 -4.83
N GLY A 89 -12.29 9.47 -5.69
CA GLY A 89 -13.57 8.97 -6.17
C GLY A 89 -14.17 9.78 -7.33
N ASN A 90 -13.41 10.66 -7.97
CA ASN A 90 -13.90 11.37 -9.15
C ASN A 90 -13.90 10.43 -10.35
N ILE A 91 -15.04 10.34 -11.04
CA ILE A 91 -15.22 9.48 -12.21
C ILE A 91 -14.67 10.20 -13.43
N ILE A 92 -13.83 9.52 -14.19
CA ILE A 92 -13.21 9.99 -15.42
C ILE A 92 -13.80 9.20 -16.57
N VAL A 93 -14.50 9.88 -17.47
CA VAL A 93 -15.12 9.26 -18.65
C VAL A 93 -14.43 9.79 -19.91
N VAL A 94 -13.82 8.88 -20.67
CA VAL A 94 -13.32 9.14 -22.02
C VAL A 94 -14.33 8.54 -22.99
N PRO A 95 -15.20 9.35 -23.63
CA PRO A 95 -16.32 8.83 -24.40
C PRO A 95 -15.94 8.38 -25.82
N GLU A 96 -14.90 8.97 -26.39
CA GLU A 96 -14.47 8.78 -27.77
C GLU A 96 -12.95 8.59 -27.86
N PRO A 97 -12.43 7.94 -28.92
CA PRO A 97 -10.99 7.80 -29.09
C PRO A 97 -10.27 9.15 -29.22
N ILE A 98 -9.22 9.35 -28.44
CA ILE A 98 -8.43 10.58 -28.44
C ILE A 98 -7.03 10.32 -28.98
N ASN A 99 -6.68 10.98 -30.08
CA ASN A 99 -5.32 10.98 -30.61
C ASN A 99 -4.43 11.89 -29.76
N PHE A 100 -3.31 11.36 -29.29
CA PHE A 100 -2.37 12.06 -28.43
C PHE A 100 -0.95 11.85 -28.95
N ARG A 101 -0.15 12.92 -29.03
CA ARG A 101 1.26 12.84 -29.42
C ARG A 101 2.14 12.89 -28.18
N ILE A 102 3.01 11.90 -28.03
CA ILE A 102 4.02 11.90 -26.97
C ILE A 102 5.09 12.93 -27.31
N SER A 103 5.10 14.05 -26.59
CA SER A 103 5.99 15.20 -26.84
C SER A 103 7.28 15.15 -26.02
N SER A 104 7.33 14.32 -24.99
CA SER A 104 8.44 14.27 -24.04
C SER A 104 9.72 13.88 -24.74
N GLU A 105 10.79 14.61 -24.44
CA GLU A 105 12.13 14.36 -24.97
C GLU A 105 13.03 13.93 -23.83
N ASN A 106 13.84 12.90 -24.09
CA ASN A 106 14.88 12.49 -23.16
C ASN A 106 16.16 13.28 -23.48
N LEU A 107 16.44 14.27 -22.63
CA LEU A 107 17.63 15.13 -22.67
C LEU A 107 18.78 14.60 -21.79
N THR A 108 18.54 13.50 -21.06
CA THR A 108 19.54 12.87 -20.19
C THR A 108 20.23 11.70 -20.89
N PRO A 109 21.43 11.26 -20.45
CA PRO A 109 22.08 10.08 -21.00
C PRO A 109 21.35 8.77 -20.69
N ASP A 110 20.62 8.72 -19.58
CA ASP A 110 19.90 7.54 -19.14
C ASP A 110 18.46 7.55 -19.67
N PRO A 111 17.84 6.38 -19.93
CA PRO A 111 16.43 6.28 -20.25
C PRO A 111 15.54 6.88 -19.15
N ILE A 112 14.50 7.61 -19.54
CA ILE A 112 13.51 8.19 -18.63
C ILE A 112 12.16 7.48 -18.80
N ILE A 113 11.37 7.41 -17.73
CA ILE A 113 10.00 6.90 -17.81
C ILE A 113 9.07 8.07 -18.13
N VAL A 114 8.32 7.94 -19.21
CA VAL A 114 7.22 8.85 -19.57
C VAL A 114 5.91 8.15 -19.27
N TYR A 115 5.08 8.76 -18.42
CA TYR A 115 3.74 8.27 -18.07
C TYR A 115 2.70 9.02 -18.89
N LEU A 116 1.73 8.29 -19.44
CA LEU A 116 0.50 8.84 -19.98
C LEU A 116 -0.60 8.66 -18.93
N VAL A 117 -1.23 9.76 -18.54
CA VAL A 117 -2.25 9.75 -17.48
C VAL A 117 -3.55 10.40 -17.94
N VAL A 118 -4.65 10.04 -17.28
CA VAL A 118 -5.93 10.72 -17.41
C VAL A 118 -6.37 11.26 -16.04
N SER A 119 -7.01 12.44 -16.03
CA SER A 119 -7.51 13.10 -14.81
C SER A 119 -8.90 13.70 -15.01
N TYR A 120 -9.68 13.78 -13.94
CA TYR A 120 -10.97 14.48 -13.92
C TYR A 120 -10.75 15.99 -13.93
N VAL A 121 -11.57 16.70 -14.72
CA VAL A 121 -11.58 18.16 -14.74
C VAL A 121 -12.98 18.65 -14.42
N ASP A 122 -13.09 19.35 -13.30
CA ASP A 122 -14.31 20.05 -12.92
C ASP A 122 -14.55 21.21 -13.90
N PRO A 123 -15.63 21.15 -14.71
CA PRO A 123 -15.91 22.15 -15.73
C PRO A 123 -16.16 23.54 -15.14
N GLU A 124 -16.59 23.64 -13.88
CA GLU A 124 -16.79 24.95 -13.22
C GLU A 124 -15.48 25.71 -12.99
N LYS A 125 -14.34 25.01 -12.98
CA LYS A 125 -13.00 25.61 -12.85
C LYS A 125 -12.44 26.12 -14.17
N LEU A 126 -13.08 25.81 -15.29
CA LEU A 126 -12.64 26.24 -16.61
C LEU A 126 -12.99 27.72 -16.85
N ARG A 127 -12.04 28.48 -17.40
CA ARG A 127 -12.17 29.94 -17.57
C ARG A 127 -13.24 30.37 -18.59
N ARG A 128 -13.71 29.46 -19.45
CA ARG A 128 -14.83 29.72 -20.38
C ARG A 128 -16.14 29.38 -19.69
N LYS A 129 -16.72 30.36 -19.00
CA LYS A 129 -18.14 30.34 -18.62
C LYS A 129 -18.99 30.67 -19.84
N GLU A 130 -19.07 29.75 -20.79
CA GLU A 130 -20.21 29.78 -21.70
C GLU A 130 -21.45 29.47 -20.85
N LEU A 131 -22.48 30.29 -20.96
CA LEU A 131 -23.78 30.10 -20.28
C LEU A 131 -24.49 28.90 -20.93
N LEU A 132 -24.00 27.70 -20.66
CA LEU A 132 -24.64 26.47 -21.04
C LEU A 132 -25.60 26.06 -19.92
N GLU A 133 -26.84 25.75 -20.28
CA GLU A 133 -27.86 25.22 -19.37
C GLU A 133 -27.44 23.85 -18.81
N MET A 134 -26.70 23.09 -19.61
CA MET A 134 -26.16 21.78 -19.26
C MET A 134 -24.63 21.81 -19.35
N VAL A 135 -23.98 21.40 -18.27
CA VAL A 135 -22.52 21.30 -18.21
C VAL A 135 -22.14 19.83 -18.18
N GLN A 136 -21.37 19.39 -19.17
CA GLN A 136 -20.83 18.04 -19.22
C GLN A 136 -19.52 17.97 -18.43
N GLU A 137 -19.35 16.93 -17.64
CA GLU A 137 -18.06 16.63 -16.99
C GLU A 137 -16.99 16.37 -18.05
N THR A 138 -15.75 16.77 -17.75
CA THR A 138 -14.65 16.65 -18.70
C THR A 138 -13.42 16.05 -18.06
N PHE A 139 -12.45 15.74 -18.89
CA PHE A 139 -11.23 15.05 -18.51
C PHE A 139 -10.04 15.71 -19.20
N ARG A 140 -8.85 15.37 -18.73
CA ARG A 140 -7.60 15.77 -19.36
C ARG A 140 -6.68 14.57 -19.46
N ILE A 141 -6.05 14.42 -20.63
CA ILE A 141 -4.96 13.47 -20.85
C ILE A 141 -3.68 14.28 -20.88
N ASP A 142 -2.71 13.87 -20.07
CA ASP A 142 -1.40 14.51 -19.98
C ASP A 142 -0.30 13.46 -20.04
N GLU A 143 0.89 13.87 -20.49
CA GLU A 143 2.12 13.12 -20.30
C GLU A 143 2.99 13.77 -19.21
N LYS A 144 3.80 12.95 -18.53
CA LYS A 144 4.70 13.42 -17.48
C LYS A 144 5.90 12.51 -17.32
N THR A 145 6.96 13.03 -16.70
CA THR A 145 8.17 12.28 -16.35
C THR A 145 8.27 11.95 -14.86
N SER A 146 7.37 12.49 -14.04
CA SER A 146 7.19 12.07 -12.64
C SER A 146 6.07 11.02 -12.53
N PRO A 147 6.07 10.16 -11.50
CA PRO A 147 4.96 9.23 -11.28
C PRO A 147 3.59 9.94 -11.17
N PRO A 148 2.48 9.26 -11.53
CA PRO A 148 1.12 9.78 -11.36
C PRO A 148 0.82 10.15 -9.91
N GLY A 149 0.10 11.26 -9.70
CA GLY A 149 -0.39 11.68 -8.39
C GLY A 149 -1.81 11.20 -8.10
N ASP A 150 -2.35 11.64 -6.97
CA ASP A 150 -3.63 11.17 -6.43
C ASP A 150 -4.86 11.41 -7.33
N LEU A 151 -4.82 12.43 -8.19
CA LEU A 151 -5.93 12.83 -9.08
C LEU A 151 -5.83 12.22 -10.49
N GLU A 152 -4.88 11.30 -10.68
CA GLU A 152 -4.48 10.83 -11.99
C GLU A 152 -4.49 9.30 -12.05
N VAL A 153 -4.87 8.77 -13.20
CA VAL A 153 -4.87 7.34 -13.46
C VAL A 153 -3.91 7.06 -14.62
N GLU A 154 -2.94 6.17 -14.37
CA GLU A 154 -1.96 5.73 -15.37
C GLU A 154 -2.63 4.91 -16.47
N LEU A 155 -2.49 5.34 -17.72
CA LEU A 155 -2.96 4.62 -18.90
C LEU A 155 -1.87 3.71 -19.46
N CYS A 156 -0.64 4.20 -19.51
CA CYS A 156 0.55 3.45 -19.90
C CYS A 156 1.80 4.22 -19.48
N ARG A 157 2.95 3.56 -19.61
CA ARG A 157 4.25 4.23 -19.56
C ARG A 157 5.19 3.75 -20.65
N ILE A 158 6.22 4.54 -20.91
CA ILE A 158 7.24 4.27 -21.93
C ILE A 158 8.61 4.52 -21.32
N LEU A 159 9.51 3.56 -21.42
CA LEU A 159 10.93 3.78 -21.09
C LEU A 159 11.62 4.40 -22.30
N LEU A 160 11.71 5.71 -22.33
CA LEU A 160 12.15 6.50 -23.47
C LEU A 160 13.67 6.70 -23.45
N GLN A 161 14.36 6.22 -24.49
CA GLN A 161 15.81 6.38 -24.61
C GLN A 161 16.19 7.78 -25.15
N PRO A 162 17.43 8.25 -24.91
CA PRO A 162 17.90 9.55 -25.38
C PRO A 162 17.80 9.67 -26.90
N GLY A 163 17.24 10.79 -27.39
CA GLY A 163 17.11 11.05 -28.83
C GLY A 163 16.15 10.12 -29.59
N ALA A 164 15.37 9.28 -28.91
CA ALA A 164 14.34 8.44 -29.53
C ALA A 164 13.41 9.28 -30.41
N LYS A 165 13.01 8.80 -31.59
CA LYS A 165 12.03 9.50 -32.45
C LYS A 165 10.78 8.67 -32.73
N GLU A 166 10.77 7.42 -32.29
CA GLU A 166 9.72 6.46 -32.57
C GLU A 166 9.37 5.70 -31.29
N ILE A 167 8.08 5.36 -31.17
CA ILE A 167 7.55 4.46 -30.16
C ILE A 167 6.99 3.25 -30.90
N GLU A 168 7.23 2.06 -30.36
CA GLU A 168 6.83 0.79 -30.98
C GLU A 168 5.89 -0.02 -30.09
N SER A 169 5.18 -0.95 -30.71
CA SER A 169 4.41 -1.94 -29.94
C SER A 169 5.40 -2.94 -29.36
N PRO A 170 5.26 -3.33 -28.08
CA PRO A 170 6.15 -4.32 -27.49
C PRO A 170 6.03 -5.65 -28.24
N LYS A 171 7.17 -6.30 -28.51
CA LYS A 171 7.20 -7.66 -29.08
C LYS A 171 6.61 -8.69 -28.11
N ASP A 172 6.85 -8.48 -26.82
CA ASP A 172 6.26 -9.22 -25.72
C ASP A 172 5.65 -8.23 -24.73
N VAL A 173 4.32 -8.33 -24.53
CA VAL A 173 3.56 -7.43 -23.67
C VAL A 173 3.93 -7.56 -22.19
N PHE A 174 4.52 -8.69 -21.78
CA PHE A 174 5.00 -8.90 -20.42
C PHE A 174 6.43 -8.40 -20.20
N PHE A 175 7.18 -8.17 -21.28
CA PHE A 175 8.54 -7.61 -21.25
C PHE A 175 8.72 -6.46 -22.27
N PRO A 176 8.02 -5.33 -22.10
CA PRO A 176 8.21 -4.16 -22.96
C PRO A 176 9.66 -3.67 -22.91
N GLY A 177 10.24 -3.44 -24.09
CA GLY A 177 11.59 -2.90 -24.23
C GLY A 177 11.64 -1.37 -24.19
N LEU A 178 12.81 -0.84 -24.49
CA LEU A 178 12.99 0.60 -24.72
C LEU A 178 12.05 1.10 -25.82
N ASN A 179 11.54 2.33 -25.65
CA ASN A 179 10.60 3.00 -26.55
C ASN A 179 9.34 2.18 -26.88
N SER A 180 8.98 1.21 -26.04
CA SER A 180 7.76 0.41 -26.25
C SER A 180 6.67 0.86 -25.29
N LEU A 181 5.40 0.73 -25.70
CA LEU A 181 4.28 0.90 -24.78
C LEU A 181 4.32 -0.19 -23.70
N ASP A 182 4.26 0.23 -22.43
CA ASP A 182 4.12 -0.64 -21.27
C ASP A 182 2.75 -0.42 -20.61
N LEU A 183 1.91 -1.45 -20.67
CA LEU A 183 0.55 -1.46 -20.13
C LEU A 183 0.43 -2.23 -18.81
N ARG A 184 1.52 -2.82 -18.31
CA ARG A 184 1.48 -3.76 -17.17
C ARG A 184 1.09 -3.11 -15.85
N TYR A 185 1.28 -1.81 -15.73
CA TYR A 185 1.13 -1.05 -14.48
C TYR A 185 -0.20 -0.30 -14.36
N ARG A 186 -1.11 -0.56 -15.31
CA ARG A 186 -2.49 -0.07 -15.30
C ARG A 186 -3.23 -0.67 -14.10
N LYS A 187 -3.45 0.14 -13.06
CA LYS A 187 -4.22 -0.28 -11.89
C LYS A 187 -5.70 -0.41 -12.25
N GLN A 188 -6.29 -1.55 -11.91
CA GLN A 188 -7.74 -1.74 -12.01
C GLN A 188 -8.41 -1.21 -10.74
N ALA A 189 -9.55 -0.54 -10.92
CA ALA A 189 -10.43 -0.19 -9.82
C ALA A 189 -10.90 -1.49 -9.14
N ARG A 190 -10.72 -1.57 -7.83
CA ARG A 190 -11.00 -2.77 -7.04
C ARG A 190 -11.37 -2.43 -5.61
N SER A 191 -11.91 -3.39 -4.87
CA SER A 191 -12.13 -3.23 -3.43
C SER A 191 -10.82 -2.94 -2.73
N ARG A 192 -10.89 -2.02 -1.77
CA ARG A 192 -9.76 -1.57 -0.98
C ARG A 192 -9.33 -2.68 -0.02
N PRO A 193 -8.03 -3.02 0.01
CA PRO A 193 -7.53 -3.95 1.01
C PRO A 193 -7.74 -3.34 2.39
N GLN A 194 -8.13 -4.20 3.33
CA GLN A 194 -8.32 -3.79 4.72
C GLN A 194 -6.98 -3.50 5.39
N ASN A 195 -5.93 -4.17 4.92
CA ASN A 195 -4.63 -4.24 5.57
C ASN A 195 -3.53 -3.87 4.57
N TYR A 196 -2.62 -2.99 4.96
CA TYR A 196 -1.42 -2.66 4.19
C TYR A 196 -0.19 -2.92 5.05
N VAL A 197 0.75 -3.74 4.55
CA VAL A 197 1.95 -4.15 5.29
C VAL A 197 3.20 -3.62 4.62
N ARG A 198 4.03 -2.93 5.41
CA ARG A 198 5.39 -2.54 5.04
C ARG A 198 6.41 -3.44 5.72
N ILE A 199 7.37 -3.89 4.93
CA ILE A 199 8.43 -4.79 5.36
C ILE A 199 9.76 -4.11 5.06
N ALA A 200 10.74 -4.26 5.96
CA ALA A 200 12.12 -3.93 5.68
C ALA A 200 13.05 -5.06 6.12
N GLN A 201 14.11 -5.30 5.35
CA GLN A 201 15.21 -6.16 5.76
C GLN A 201 16.24 -5.34 6.55
N ILE A 202 16.64 -5.84 7.71
CA ILE A 202 17.77 -5.30 8.47
C ILE A 202 19.06 -5.73 7.77
N THR A 203 19.85 -4.77 7.32
CA THR A 203 21.15 -5.04 6.71
C THR A 203 22.09 -5.58 7.79
N ALA A 204 22.58 -6.80 7.61
CA ALA A 204 23.71 -7.34 8.35
C ALA A 204 24.97 -7.26 7.46
N ASP A 205 26.16 -7.18 8.06
CA ASP A 205 27.46 -7.16 7.35
C ASP A 205 27.79 -8.48 6.62
N ASP A 206 26.82 -9.38 6.46
CA ASP A 206 26.97 -10.66 5.77
C ASP A 206 26.78 -10.47 4.25
N PRO A 207 27.72 -10.88 3.39
CA PRO A 207 27.64 -10.76 1.93
C PRO A 207 26.60 -11.69 1.27
N TYR A 208 25.44 -11.94 1.91
CA TYR A 208 24.33 -12.70 1.34
C TYR A 208 23.06 -11.84 1.17
N PRO A 209 22.97 -10.96 0.15
CA PRO A 209 21.95 -9.91 0.16
C PRO A 209 20.84 -10.05 -0.90
N ASP A 210 20.94 -10.92 -1.92
CA ASP A 210 20.05 -10.78 -3.11
C ASP A 210 19.00 -11.88 -3.27
N ARG A 211 19.27 -13.11 -2.82
CA ARG A 211 18.34 -14.24 -3.02
C ARG A 211 17.12 -14.14 -2.11
N THR A 212 17.29 -13.82 -0.83
CA THR A 212 16.18 -13.72 0.11
C THR A 212 15.23 -12.58 -0.25
N LEU A 213 15.76 -11.44 -0.70
CA LEU A 213 14.94 -10.33 -1.21
C LEU A 213 14.12 -10.74 -2.43
N SER A 214 14.76 -11.41 -3.39
CA SER A 214 14.07 -11.93 -4.58
C SER A 214 12.96 -12.90 -4.18
N ASN A 215 13.21 -13.77 -3.20
CA ASN A 215 12.21 -14.72 -2.71
C ASN A 215 11.03 -14.02 -2.02
N PHE A 216 11.30 -13.00 -1.21
CA PHE A 216 10.25 -12.18 -0.60
C PHE A 216 9.40 -11.49 -1.67
N HIS A 217 9.99 -10.97 -2.74
CA HIS A 217 9.23 -10.36 -3.83
C HIS A 217 8.15 -11.32 -4.38
N TYR A 218 8.48 -12.59 -4.60
CA TYR A 218 7.50 -13.59 -5.04
C TYR A 218 6.41 -13.87 -3.99
N LEU A 219 6.73 -13.81 -2.69
CA LEU A 219 5.70 -13.84 -1.65
C LEU A 219 4.76 -12.64 -1.80
N LEU A 220 5.29 -11.41 -1.92
CA LEU A 220 4.51 -10.18 -2.03
C LEU A 220 3.59 -10.19 -3.26
N GLU A 221 4.10 -10.65 -4.41
CA GLU A 221 3.28 -10.84 -5.63
C GLU A 221 2.13 -11.84 -5.40
N SER A 222 2.35 -12.90 -4.62
CA SER A 222 1.33 -13.91 -4.32
C SER A 222 0.23 -13.42 -3.36
N VAL A 223 0.52 -12.43 -2.50
CA VAL A 223 -0.42 -11.94 -1.47
C VAL A 223 -1.74 -11.52 -2.09
N ASN A 224 -1.69 -10.74 -3.16
CA ASN A 224 -2.89 -10.20 -3.79
C ASN A 224 -3.79 -11.30 -4.40
N ALA A 225 -3.18 -12.37 -4.91
CA ALA A 225 -3.92 -13.49 -5.49
C ALA A 225 -4.51 -14.42 -4.42
N LEU A 226 -3.77 -14.66 -3.34
CA LEU A 226 -4.15 -15.62 -2.29
C LEU A 226 -4.99 -15.00 -1.18
N TYR A 227 -4.81 -13.71 -0.89
CA TYR A 227 -5.52 -13.00 0.17
C TYR A 227 -5.72 -11.51 -0.16
N PRO A 228 -6.66 -11.17 -1.07
CA PRO A 228 -6.85 -9.80 -1.59
C PRO A 228 -7.18 -8.71 -0.55
N SER A 229 -7.61 -9.09 0.66
CA SER A 229 -7.82 -8.14 1.76
C SER A 229 -6.53 -7.59 2.37
N LEU A 230 -5.38 -8.17 2.03
CA LEU A 230 -4.06 -7.72 2.40
C LEU A 230 -3.33 -7.20 1.17
N GLU A 231 -2.66 -6.07 1.32
CA GLU A 231 -1.76 -5.50 0.33
C GLU A 231 -0.41 -5.21 0.98
N THR A 232 0.64 -5.23 0.18
CA THR A 232 2.01 -4.98 0.62
C THR A 232 2.62 -3.87 -0.20
N ALA A 233 3.68 -3.26 0.30
CA ALA A 233 4.53 -2.44 -0.56
C ALA A 233 5.09 -3.30 -1.71
N ASP A 234 5.24 -2.70 -2.89
CA ASP A 234 5.80 -3.38 -4.08
C ASP A 234 7.29 -3.68 -3.91
N THR A 235 7.98 -2.98 -3.00
CA THR A 235 9.41 -3.12 -2.74
C THR A 235 9.68 -3.45 -1.27
N LEU A 236 10.70 -4.28 -1.06
CA LEU A 236 11.26 -4.56 0.25
C LEU A 236 12.40 -3.58 0.52
N ASP A 237 12.22 -2.70 1.49
CA ASP A 237 13.20 -1.68 1.85
C ASP A 237 14.36 -2.32 2.63
N ARG A 238 15.59 -1.79 2.49
CA ARG A 238 16.73 -2.16 3.35
C ARG A 238 16.95 -1.07 4.39
N VAL A 239 17.17 -1.47 5.64
CA VAL A 239 17.41 -0.55 6.76
C VAL A 239 18.60 -0.99 7.60
N THR A 240 19.37 -0.04 8.09
CA THR A 240 20.43 -0.29 9.08
C THR A 240 19.94 0.18 10.44
N LEU A 241 20.14 -0.62 11.48
CA LEU A 241 19.77 -0.28 12.86
C LEU A 241 21.04 -0.12 13.73
N PRO A 242 21.09 0.84 14.67
CA PRO A 242 20.08 1.87 14.94
C PRO A 242 20.08 2.95 13.84
N THR A 243 18.93 3.57 13.60
CA THR A 243 18.75 4.62 12.59
C THR A 243 18.21 5.89 13.23
N THR A 244 18.60 7.04 12.68
CA THR A 244 18.03 8.35 13.01
C THR A 244 16.80 8.67 12.16
N ASP A 245 16.50 7.85 11.13
CA ASP A 245 15.36 8.06 10.25
C ASP A 245 14.05 7.65 10.96
N PRO A 246 13.16 8.62 11.29
CA PRO A 246 11.88 8.32 11.92
C PRO A 246 10.95 7.50 11.01
N GLN A 247 11.21 7.42 9.70
CA GLN A 247 10.39 6.63 8.79
C GLN A 247 10.52 5.13 9.03
N VAL A 248 11.63 4.65 9.62
CA VAL A 248 11.84 3.23 9.92
C VAL A 248 10.88 2.72 11.00
N LEU A 249 10.34 3.62 11.83
CA LEU A 249 9.26 3.27 12.76
C LEU A 249 7.93 2.95 12.04
N ASN A 250 7.83 3.15 10.72
CA ASN A 250 6.62 2.86 9.95
C ASN A 250 6.56 1.43 9.37
N TYR A 251 7.57 0.57 9.59
CA TYR A 251 7.53 -0.81 9.13
C TYR A 251 6.74 -1.73 10.07
N ASP A 252 5.82 -2.50 9.52
CA ASP A 252 5.05 -3.50 10.26
C ASP A 252 5.89 -4.75 10.54
N VAL A 253 6.82 -5.08 9.63
CA VAL A 253 7.76 -6.20 9.77
C VAL A 253 9.20 -5.71 9.55
N LEU A 254 10.08 -6.08 10.49
CA LEU A 254 11.52 -6.03 10.31
C LEU A 254 12.01 -7.46 10.13
N PHE A 255 12.71 -7.73 9.04
CA PHE A 255 13.20 -9.06 8.69
C PHE A 255 14.71 -9.14 8.95
N LEU A 256 15.14 -10.17 9.68
CA LEU A 256 16.53 -10.40 10.05
C LEU A 256 16.94 -11.81 9.66
N THR A 257 18.08 -11.90 8.97
CA THR A 257 18.81 -13.15 8.71
C THR A 257 20.21 -12.98 9.25
N GLY A 258 20.80 -14.03 9.83
CA GLY A 258 22.17 -13.94 10.32
C GLY A 258 22.79 -15.31 10.58
N LYS A 259 24.12 -15.36 10.47
CA LYS A 259 24.94 -16.52 10.86
C LYS A 259 25.74 -16.27 12.13
N GLN A 260 25.94 -14.99 12.47
CA GLN A 260 26.72 -14.56 13.62
C GLN A 260 25.80 -14.26 14.81
N PRO A 261 26.19 -14.62 16.04
CA PRO A 261 25.42 -14.34 17.24
C PRO A 261 25.25 -12.82 17.46
N LEU A 262 24.08 -12.43 17.96
CA LEU A 262 23.80 -11.03 18.30
C LEU A 262 24.46 -10.65 19.63
N ILE A 263 24.85 -9.38 19.74
CA ILE A 263 25.13 -8.76 21.03
C ILE A 263 23.78 -8.39 21.67
N VAL A 264 23.24 -9.33 22.44
CA VAL A 264 21.85 -9.29 22.95
C VAL A 264 21.52 -7.99 23.69
N SER A 265 22.40 -7.54 24.57
CA SER A 265 22.17 -6.36 25.41
C SER A 265 22.06 -5.05 24.63
N GLU A 266 22.77 -4.93 23.50
CA GLU A 266 22.71 -3.79 22.60
C GLU A 266 21.50 -3.89 21.68
N PHE A 267 21.29 -5.06 21.09
CA PHE A 267 20.20 -5.28 20.15
C PHE A 267 18.82 -5.16 20.82
N ALA A 268 18.67 -5.63 22.07
CA ALA A 268 17.44 -5.48 22.84
C ALA A 268 17.02 -4.00 22.97
N LYS A 269 17.96 -3.10 23.32
CA LYS A 269 17.70 -1.66 23.44
C LYS A 269 17.31 -1.02 22.11
N ILE A 270 17.87 -1.53 21.02
CA ILE A 270 17.58 -1.04 19.66
C ILE A 270 16.17 -1.46 19.23
N ILE A 271 15.79 -2.73 19.45
CA ILE A 271 14.55 -3.29 18.91
C ILE A 271 13.31 -3.03 19.78
N GLU A 272 13.47 -2.89 21.09
CA GLU A 272 12.37 -2.71 22.04
C GLU A 272 11.41 -1.57 21.66
N PRO A 273 11.86 -0.37 21.24
CA PRO A 273 10.96 0.70 20.79
C PRO A 273 10.07 0.27 19.61
N TYR A 274 10.58 -0.54 18.69
CA TYR A 274 9.83 -1.03 17.53
C TYR A 274 8.76 -2.05 17.96
N LEU A 275 9.15 -3.02 18.80
CA LEU A 275 8.23 -4.03 19.32
C LEU A 275 7.08 -3.40 20.13
N ASN A 276 7.38 -2.34 20.88
CA ASN A 276 6.40 -1.56 21.65
C ASN A 276 5.41 -0.78 20.78
N LEU A 277 5.80 -0.42 19.55
CA LEU A 277 4.88 0.13 18.53
C LEU A 277 4.09 -0.97 17.79
N GLY A 278 4.33 -2.24 18.14
CA GLY A 278 3.69 -3.40 17.55
C GLY A 278 4.33 -3.89 16.25
N THR A 279 5.51 -3.39 15.89
CA THR A 279 6.32 -3.99 14.82
C THR A 279 6.66 -5.43 15.17
N LEU A 280 6.67 -6.29 14.15
CA LEU A 280 7.09 -7.68 14.24
C LEU A 280 8.55 -7.81 13.82
N LEU A 281 9.39 -8.44 14.63
CA LEU A 281 10.71 -8.89 14.20
C LEU A 281 10.59 -10.34 13.70
N LEU A 282 10.76 -10.54 12.40
CA LEU A 282 10.80 -11.85 11.76
C LEU A 282 12.27 -12.26 11.58
N ILE A 283 12.70 -13.28 12.31
CA ILE A 283 14.05 -13.83 12.24
C ILE A 283 14.01 -15.17 11.51
N GLU A 284 14.92 -15.35 10.57
CA GLU A 284 15.16 -16.63 9.91
C GLU A 284 16.62 -17.06 10.13
N ALA A 285 16.81 -18.32 10.53
CA ALA A 285 18.10 -18.92 10.84
C ALA A 285 18.28 -20.27 10.14
N ASP A 286 19.51 -20.58 9.74
CA ASP A 286 19.89 -21.93 9.35
C ASP A 286 19.92 -22.82 10.61
N PRO A 287 19.37 -24.06 10.57
CA PRO A 287 19.50 -25.02 11.66
C PRO A 287 20.94 -25.26 12.16
N SER A 288 21.97 -25.02 11.33
CA SER A 288 23.37 -25.15 11.73
C SER A 288 23.91 -23.97 12.55
N ASP A 289 23.25 -22.81 12.50
CA ASP A 289 23.74 -21.58 13.12
C ASP A 289 23.31 -21.48 14.59
N ILE A 290 23.67 -22.49 15.38
CA ILE A 290 23.30 -22.63 16.79
C ILE A 290 23.62 -21.37 17.62
N PRO A 291 24.82 -20.74 17.51
CA PRO A 291 25.12 -19.53 18.30
C PRO A 291 24.17 -18.37 17.98
N PHE A 292 23.75 -18.22 16.72
CA PHE A 292 22.78 -17.21 16.35
C PHE A 292 21.42 -17.51 16.96
N ILE A 293 20.93 -18.75 16.82
CA ILE A 293 19.66 -19.21 17.39
C ILE A 293 19.64 -18.97 18.91
N GLU A 294 20.69 -19.36 19.63
CA GLU A 294 20.82 -19.15 21.08
C GLU A 294 20.75 -17.67 21.46
N SER A 295 21.41 -16.79 20.70
CA SER A 295 21.34 -15.34 20.94
C SER A 295 19.92 -14.75 20.74
N ILE A 296 19.09 -15.34 19.86
CA ILE A 296 17.69 -14.93 19.68
C ILE A 296 16.82 -15.41 20.84
N VAL A 297 17.07 -16.62 21.36
CA VAL A 297 16.38 -17.13 22.55
C VAL A 297 16.72 -16.25 23.76
N GLU A 298 17.99 -15.95 23.98
CA GLU A 298 18.45 -15.05 25.06
C GLU A 298 17.86 -13.63 24.91
N LEU A 299 17.75 -13.13 23.68
CA LEU A 299 17.06 -11.86 23.40
C LEU A 299 15.59 -11.90 23.84
N SER A 300 14.87 -12.98 23.53
CA SER A 300 13.47 -13.12 23.92
C SER A 300 13.27 -13.17 25.44
N ASP A 301 14.20 -13.82 26.15
CA ASP A 301 14.22 -13.88 27.61
C ASP A 301 14.54 -12.51 28.22
N THR A 302 15.51 -11.79 27.66
CA THR A 302 15.88 -10.42 28.06
C THR A 302 14.70 -9.45 27.88
N LEU A 303 13.90 -9.63 26.83
CA LEU A 303 12.69 -8.85 26.58
C LEU A 303 11.47 -9.33 27.41
N GLY A 304 11.63 -10.34 28.28
CA GLY A 304 10.57 -10.89 29.13
C GLY A 304 9.46 -11.61 28.37
N THR A 305 9.74 -12.06 27.15
CA THR A 305 8.74 -12.68 26.26
C THR A 305 9.31 -13.94 25.61
N PRO A 306 9.51 -15.01 26.41
CA PRO A 306 10.16 -16.24 25.96
C PRO A 306 9.44 -16.82 24.74
N ILE A 307 10.23 -17.26 23.76
CA ILE A 307 9.72 -17.87 22.52
C ILE A 307 9.03 -19.21 22.83
N GLN A 308 7.82 -19.37 22.30
CA GLN A 308 7.05 -20.61 22.37
C GLN A 308 6.84 -21.18 20.96
N GLU A 309 6.92 -22.49 20.84
CA GLU A 309 6.61 -23.19 19.59
C GLU A 309 5.16 -22.95 19.14
N LEU A 310 4.92 -22.91 17.83
CA LEU A 310 3.61 -22.66 17.24
C LEU A 310 2.51 -23.60 17.77
N ASN A 311 2.83 -24.87 18.01
CA ASN A 311 1.90 -25.87 18.55
C ASN A 311 1.51 -25.63 20.02
N ARG A 312 2.34 -24.90 20.79
CA ARG A 312 2.12 -24.54 22.20
C ARG A 312 1.37 -23.23 22.37
N LEU A 313 1.28 -22.40 21.34
CA LEU A 313 0.45 -21.19 21.37
C LEU A 313 -1.04 -21.56 21.53
N ASP A 314 -1.85 -20.63 22.06
CA ASP A 314 -3.32 -20.79 22.15
C ASP A 314 -3.89 -21.27 20.80
N LEU A 315 -4.84 -22.21 20.83
CA LEU A 315 -5.44 -22.79 19.62
C LEU A 315 -6.09 -21.75 18.71
N ARG A 316 -6.48 -20.59 19.25
CA ARG A 316 -7.08 -19.45 18.56
C ARG A 316 -6.04 -18.38 18.20
N HIS A 317 -4.76 -18.64 18.42
CA HIS A 317 -3.71 -17.68 18.09
C HIS A 317 -3.76 -17.35 16.59
N PRO A 318 -3.72 -16.06 16.18
CA PRO A 318 -3.93 -15.71 14.78
C PRO A 318 -2.88 -16.31 13.83
N LEU A 319 -1.63 -16.47 14.25
CA LEU A 319 -0.60 -17.16 13.45
C LEU A 319 -0.98 -18.59 13.07
N ARG A 320 -1.81 -19.27 13.87
CA ARG A 320 -2.31 -20.62 13.61
C ARG A 320 -3.58 -20.66 12.78
N THR A 321 -4.36 -19.59 12.78
CA THR A 321 -5.76 -19.64 12.35
C THR A 321 -6.10 -18.67 11.24
N GLN A 322 -5.25 -17.68 10.93
CA GLN A 322 -5.64 -16.57 10.07
C GLN A 322 -4.52 -15.99 9.18
N PRO A 323 -4.81 -15.80 7.87
CA PRO A 323 -6.03 -16.21 7.18
C PRO A 323 -6.15 -17.71 6.92
N PHE A 324 -5.04 -18.45 6.95
CA PHE A 324 -5.01 -19.89 6.70
C PHE A 324 -4.81 -20.68 8.01
N LEU A 325 -5.33 -21.89 8.06
CA LEU A 325 -5.25 -22.77 9.23
C LEU A 325 -3.97 -23.61 9.19
N PHE A 326 -3.17 -23.53 10.25
CA PHE A 326 -1.96 -24.32 10.45
C PHE A 326 -2.00 -25.06 11.79
N ALA A 327 -2.04 -26.39 11.72
CA ALA A 327 -1.79 -27.25 12.87
C ALA A 327 -0.27 -27.42 13.13
N THR A 328 0.52 -27.43 12.05
CA THR A 328 1.98 -27.55 12.05
C THR A 328 2.59 -26.63 10.98
N PRO A 329 3.84 -26.16 11.15
CA PRO A 329 4.57 -25.47 10.09
C PRO A 329 4.79 -26.37 8.85
N PRO A 330 5.06 -25.79 7.67
CA PRO A 330 5.42 -26.54 6.47
C PRO A 330 6.78 -27.24 6.62
N THR A 331 6.99 -28.25 5.79
CA THR A 331 8.28 -28.92 5.61
C THR A 331 8.93 -28.46 4.31
N ILE A 332 10.20 -28.07 4.37
CA ILE A 332 11.02 -27.71 3.19
C ILE A 332 12.06 -28.81 2.98
N GLU A 333 12.11 -29.39 1.78
CA GLU A 333 12.97 -30.54 1.46
C GLU A 333 12.83 -31.73 2.44
N GLY A 334 11.60 -31.95 2.93
CA GLY A 334 11.32 -33.01 3.90
C GLY A 334 11.79 -32.71 5.33
N LYS A 335 12.37 -31.53 5.59
CA LYS A 335 12.75 -31.06 6.93
C LYS A 335 11.66 -30.16 7.50
N PRO A 336 11.23 -30.36 8.76
CA PRO A 336 10.26 -29.47 9.40
C PRO A 336 10.89 -28.10 9.69
N ILE A 337 10.13 -27.04 9.45
CA ILE A 337 10.49 -25.71 9.96
C ILE A 337 10.10 -25.62 11.43
N HIS A 338 11.03 -25.19 12.28
CA HIS A 338 10.66 -24.78 13.64
C HIS A 338 10.15 -23.35 13.60
N PHE A 339 8.95 -23.17 14.13
CA PHE A 339 8.29 -21.87 14.21
C PHE A 339 8.10 -21.52 15.68
N GLY A 340 8.80 -20.49 16.13
CA GLY A 340 8.67 -19.91 17.47
C GLY A 340 8.08 -18.50 17.43
N TYR A 341 7.31 -18.15 18.46
CA TYR A 341 6.81 -16.79 18.68
C TYR A 341 6.92 -16.37 20.14
N GLY A 342 7.35 -15.13 20.38
CA GLY A 342 7.35 -14.49 21.70
C GLY A 342 7.39 -12.97 21.59
N GLY A 343 6.43 -12.25 22.18
CA GLY A 343 6.55 -10.79 22.36
C GLY A 343 6.58 -9.89 21.11
N GLY A 344 6.30 -10.43 19.92
CA GLY A 344 6.53 -9.72 18.65
C GLY A 344 7.79 -10.18 17.90
N LEU A 345 8.49 -11.18 18.42
CA LEU A 345 9.55 -11.91 17.73
C LEU A 345 8.95 -13.18 17.14
N ILE A 346 9.27 -13.48 15.88
CA ILE A 346 9.06 -14.78 15.26
C ILE A 346 10.43 -15.34 14.89
N LEU A 347 10.73 -16.54 15.35
CA LEU A 347 11.94 -17.27 14.99
C LEU A 347 11.56 -18.43 14.07
N LEU A 348 12.10 -18.42 12.86
CA LEU A 348 11.99 -19.51 11.88
C LEU A 348 13.34 -20.20 11.74
N ILE A 349 13.37 -21.52 11.95
CA ILE A 349 14.57 -22.34 11.73
C ILE A 349 14.24 -23.32 10.59
N GLY A 350 14.96 -23.23 9.47
CA GLY A 350 14.76 -24.11 8.30
C GLY A 350 14.37 -23.41 6.98
N GLU A 351 14.86 -22.19 6.74
CA GLU A 351 14.77 -21.47 5.45
C GLU A 351 13.37 -21.44 4.77
N LEU A 352 12.33 -21.01 5.49
CA LEU A 352 11.01 -20.79 4.91
C LEU A 352 11.04 -19.88 3.67
N SER A 353 11.84 -18.82 3.70
CA SER A 353 11.92 -17.86 2.60
C SER A 353 12.47 -18.48 1.32
N ALA A 354 13.28 -19.54 1.41
CA ALA A 354 13.78 -20.28 0.26
C ALA A 354 12.63 -20.88 -0.58
N ALA A 355 11.51 -21.22 0.05
CA ALA A 355 10.34 -21.82 -0.58
C ALA A 355 9.41 -20.81 -1.29
N TRP A 356 9.62 -19.51 -1.09
CA TRP A 356 8.89 -18.48 -1.83
C TRP A 356 9.52 -18.18 -3.20
N GLY A 357 10.80 -18.51 -3.37
CA GLY A 357 11.59 -18.20 -4.56
C GLY A 357 11.44 -19.18 -5.72
N LEU A 358 11.72 -18.70 -6.93
CA LEU A 358 11.87 -19.54 -8.13
C LEU A 358 13.24 -20.22 -8.23
N ASN A 359 14.28 -19.59 -7.69
CA ASN A 359 15.68 -20.02 -7.85
C ASN A 359 16.12 -20.93 -6.70
N HIS A 360 15.34 -21.96 -6.39
CA HIS A 360 15.72 -22.97 -5.42
C HIS A 360 16.63 -24.03 -6.06
N PRO A 361 17.75 -24.44 -5.43
CA PRO A 361 18.64 -25.48 -5.96
C PRO A 361 17.90 -26.77 -6.31
N SER A 362 16.88 -27.08 -5.52
CA SER A 362 15.97 -28.21 -5.69
C SER A 362 14.59 -27.69 -6.14
N LEU A 363 14.00 -28.27 -7.18
CA LEU A 363 12.62 -27.98 -7.57
C LEU A 363 11.67 -28.39 -6.45
N LEU A 364 11.12 -27.42 -5.73
CA LEU A 364 10.16 -27.68 -4.66
C LEU A 364 8.78 -28.05 -5.25
N PRO A 365 8.05 -29.01 -4.65
CA PRO A 365 6.68 -29.29 -5.04
C PRO A 365 5.80 -28.05 -4.91
N ARG A 366 4.83 -27.90 -5.81
CA ARG A 366 3.86 -26.79 -5.78
C ARG A 366 3.12 -26.69 -4.45
N GLU A 367 2.82 -27.83 -3.82
CA GLU A 367 2.17 -27.87 -2.51
C GLU A 367 3.05 -27.24 -1.42
N THR A 368 4.35 -27.52 -1.42
CA THR A 368 5.31 -26.90 -0.50
C THR A 368 5.39 -25.40 -0.70
N ILE A 369 5.51 -24.93 -1.94
CA ILE A 369 5.54 -23.50 -2.28
C ILE A 369 4.26 -22.81 -1.81
N ARG A 370 3.10 -23.38 -2.12
CA ARG A 370 1.80 -22.83 -1.72
C ARG A 370 1.65 -22.77 -0.20
N THR A 371 1.98 -23.86 0.50
CA THR A 371 1.88 -23.92 1.96
C THR A 371 2.83 -22.91 2.62
N ALA A 372 4.03 -22.73 2.08
CA ALA A 372 4.97 -21.72 2.54
C ALA A 372 4.45 -20.29 2.29
N GLN A 373 3.84 -20.01 1.13
CA GLN A 373 3.22 -18.72 0.82
C GLN A 373 2.05 -18.43 1.77
N GLU A 374 1.17 -19.41 2.00
CA GLU A 374 0.05 -19.30 2.94
C GLU A 374 0.55 -18.99 4.36
N LEU A 375 1.63 -19.64 4.82
CA LEU A 375 2.24 -19.31 6.13
C LEU A 375 2.86 -17.92 6.14
N GLY A 376 3.54 -17.52 5.07
CA GLY A 376 4.05 -16.15 4.91
C GLY A 376 2.93 -15.11 5.04
N ILE A 377 1.79 -15.34 4.39
CA ILE A 377 0.61 -14.47 4.48
C ILE A 377 0.03 -14.44 5.91
N ASN A 378 0.01 -15.56 6.65
CA ASN A 378 -0.36 -15.56 8.07
C ASN A 378 0.55 -14.64 8.89
N ILE A 379 1.86 -14.69 8.66
CA ILE A 379 2.84 -13.83 9.35
C ILE A 379 2.56 -12.35 9.03
N LEU A 380 2.38 -12.00 7.76
CA LEU A 380 2.12 -10.62 7.34
C LEU A 380 0.80 -10.08 7.90
N ASN A 381 -0.27 -10.87 7.82
CA ASN A 381 -1.57 -10.50 8.39
C ASN A 381 -1.48 -10.33 9.92
N PHE A 382 -0.74 -11.19 10.61
CA PHE A 382 -0.51 -11.07 12.04
C PHE A 382 0.27 -9.81 12.41
N ALA A 383 1.34 -9.50 11.66
CA ALA A 383 2.15 -8.29 11.87
C ALA A 383 1.29 -7.03 11.81
N TRP A 384 0.46 -6.90 10.76
CA TRP A 384 -0.47 -5.79 10.63
C TRP A 384 -1.44 -5.71 11.81
N ARG A 385 -2.09 -6.84 12.17
CA ARG A 385 -3.08 -6.87 13.26
C ARG A 385 -2.45 -6.47 14.59
N ARG A 386 -1.27 -7.01 14.90
CA ARG A 386 -0.53 -6.68 16.11
C ARG A 386 -0.27 -5.18 16.18
N ARG A 387 0.27 -4.60 15.11
CA ARG A 387 0.56 -3.17 15.03
C ARG A 387 -0.68 -2.30 15.16
N GLN A 388 -1.78 -2.65 14.51
CA GLN A 388 -3.05 -1.94 14.67
C GLN A 388 -3.55 -1.97 16.11
N MET A 389 -3.60 -3.15 16.74
CA MET A 389 -4.10 -3.29 18.12
C MET A 389 -3.22 -2.54 19.13
N MET A 390 -1.89 -2.60 18.98
CA MET A 390 -0.97 -1.85 19.83
C MET A 390 -1.14 -0.34 19.67
N ASN A 391 -1.26 0.15 18.43
CA ASN A 391 -1.49 1.56 18.17
C ASN A 391 -2.82 2.07 18.76
N LEU A 392 -3.89 1.27 18.69
CA LEU A 392 -5.18 1.61 19.32
C LEU A 392 -5.06 1.76 20.84
N LEU A 393 -4.30 0.87 21.49
CA LEU A 393 -4.03 0.94 22.93
C LEU A 393 -3.18 2.16 23.30
N ILE A 394 -2.14 2.46 22.52
CA ILE A 394 -1.29 3.65 22.73
C ILE A 394 -2.09 4.95 22.56
N GLN A 395 -2.92 5.05 21.52
CA GLN A 395 -3.77 6.22 21.29
C GLN A 395 -4.77 6.44 22.42
N ARG A 396 -5.39 5.36 22.93
CA ARG A 396 -6.28 5.42 24.09
C ARG A 396 -5.56 6.00 25.31
N ASN A 397 -4.34 5.56 25.58
CA ASN A 397 -3.54 6.04 26.71
C ASN A 397 -3.18 7.52 26.58
N ARG A 398 -2.86 7.99 25.37
CA ARG A 398 -2.64 9.42 25.10
C ARG A 398 -3.90 10.27 25.33
N ASN A 399 -5.05 9.81 24.87
CA ASN A 399 -6.32 10.53 25.05
C ASN A 399 -6.83 10.50 26.51
N SER A 400 -6.54 9.43 27.27
CA SER A 400 -6.85 9.39 28.70
C SER A 400 -5.95 10.30 29.55
N LEU A 401 -4.73 10.57 29.10
CA LEU A 401 -3.82 11.52 29.75
C LEU A 401 -4.11 12.98 29.34
N ALA A 402 -4.66 13.20 28.14
CA ALA A 402 -4.99 14.53 27.60
C ALA A 402 -6.41 15.02 27.97
N SER A 403 -7.21 14.23 28.69
CA SER A 403 -8.49 14.71 29.22
C SER A 403 -8.20 15.63 30.42
N PRO A 404 -8.58 16.92 30.40
CA PRO A 404 -8.49 17.75 31.59
C PRO A 404 -9.40 17.11 32.65
N LYS A 405 -8.88 16.94 33.87
CA LYS A 405 -9.73 16.73 35.04
C LYS A 405 -10.80 17.82 34.98
N SER A 406 -12.06 17.45 34.73
CA SER A 406 -13.16 18.41 34.85
C SER A 406 -13.10 18.93 36.29
N GLU A 407 -12.70 20.19 36.46
CA GLU A 407 -12.99 20.90 37.69
C GLU A 407 -14.50 20.74 37.92
N ALA A 408 -14.85 20.08 39.02
CA ALA A 408 -16.23 20.04 39.48
C ALA A 408 -16.71 21.49 39.55
N ALA A 409 -17.65 21.83 38.66
CA ALA A 409 -18.27 23.15 38.66
C ALA A 409 -18.83 23.40 40.06
N LYS A 410 -18.31 24.43 40.74
CA LYS A 410 -18.90 24.91 41.99
C LYS A 410 -20.38 25.20 41.73
N PRO A 411 -21.31 24.70 42.57
CA PRO A 411 -22.73 24.93 42.35
C PRO A 411 -23.01 26.43 42.36
N SER A 412 -23.77 26.89 41.38
CA SER A 412 -24.13 28.29 41.28
C SER A 412 -25.05 28.65 42.44
N LYS A 413 -24.94 29.87 42.97
CA LYS A 413 -25.83 30.43 44.01
C LYS A 413 -27.33 30.45 43.63
N ARG A 414 -27.69 29.99 42.43
CA ARG A 414 -29.08 29.84 41.98
C ARG A 414 -29.69 28.50 42.40
N ASP A 415 -28.89 27.47 42.62
CA ASP A 415 -29.37 26.12 42.96
C ASP A 415 -29.69 25.97 44.46
N SER A 416 -29.18 26.88 45.32
CA SER A 416 -29.43 26.84 46.78
C SER A 416 -30.74 27.49 47.23
N LEU A 417 -31.56 28.00 46.30
CA LEU A 417 -32.85 28.65 46.61
C LEU A 417 -34.06 27.72 46.38
N PHE A 418 -33.90 26.65 45.60
CA PHE A 418 -34.95 25.66 45.38
C PHE A 418 -35.03 24.58 46.47
N ASP A 419 -33.91 24.24 47.12
CA ASP A 419 -33.87 23.24 48.21
C ASP A 419 -34.37 23.75 49.58
N LYS A 420 -34.90 24.98 49.65
CA LYS A 420 -35.51 25.54 50.87
C LYS A 420 -37.02 25.73 50.80
N LEU A 421 -37.67 25.24 49.75
CA LEU A 421 -39.12 25.40 49.56
C LEU A 421 -39.87 24.11 49.16
N VAL A 422 -39.32 22.93 49.42
CA VAL A 422 -40.05 21.65 49.40
C VAL A 422 -39.71 20.84 50.64
#